data_AF-A0A7J6YHT1-F1
#
_entry.id   AF-A0A7J6YHT1-F1
#
_cell.length_a   1.000
_cell.length_b   1.000
_cell.length_c   1.000
_cell.angle_alpha   90.00
_cell.angle_beta   90.00
_cell.angle_gamma   90.00
#
_symmetry.space_group_name_H-M   'P 1'
#
loop_
_entity.id
_entity.type
_entity.pdbx_description
1 polymer ?
#
loop_
_entity_poly.entity_id
_entity_poly.type
_entity_poly.pdbx_seq_one_letter_code
_entity_poly.pdbx_strand_id
1 'polypeptide(L)'
;MHNSVITDDAFLSPKMELMEELHKTQPWKKSPRYFQRVKVSVLAALQMMIHAKRGSPNVTCSNGSGVAESSAASVRNEPSRENWFEVMGLMLGHFGEDEMIVTSAFALPVDASEVECSMNDASQLYMLDFLQYHQRGGTQEGCIGWYHSHPGYTCFLSGTDVNTQQLGQTAHDPWLVIVVDPVRTISTGKLDMKAFRTFPENYVAEQQGTSQHTQGKH
;
A
#
# COMPACT_ATOMS: atom_id res chain seq x y z
N MET A 1 0.11 -13.26 -38.51
CA MET A 1 0.22 -12.48 -37.25
C MET A 1 -1.15 -12.50 -36.60
N HIS A 2 -1.33 -13.29 -35.54
CA HIS A 2 -2.59 -13.29 -34.79
C HIS A 2 -2.57 -12.08 -33.85
N ASN A 3 -3.22 -10.99 -34.24
CA ASN A 3 -3.57 -9.92 -33.32
C ASN A 3 -4.81 -10.36 -32.54
N SER A 4 -4.62 -11.24 -31.56
CA SER A 4 -5.62 -11.39 -30.50
C SER A 4 -5.56 -10.11 -29.66
N VAL A 5 -6.48 -9.19 -29.90
CA VAL A 5 -6.75 -8.09 -28.98
C VAL A 5 -7.32 -8.74 -27.72
N ILE A 6 -6.48 -8.91 -26.70
CA ILE A 6 -6.90 -9.32 -25.37
C ILE A 6 -7.42 -8.05 -24.68
N THR A 7 -8.70 -7.73 -24.91
CA THR A 7 -9.48 -6.90 -24.00
C THR A 7 -10.26 -7.86 -23.11
N ASP A 8 -9.54 -8.59 -22.26
CA ASP A 8 -10.20 -9.47 -21.30
C ASP A 8 -10.49 -8.67 -20.03
N ASP A 9 -11.72 -8.18 -19.93
CA ASP A 9 -12.24 -7.50 -18.74
C ASP A 9 -12.45 -8.48 -17.56
N ALA A 10 -12.17 -9.78 -17.72
CA ALA A 10 -12.20 -10.75 -16.63
C ALA A 10 -11.28 -10.36 -15.48
N PHE A 11 -10.25 -9.55 -15.73
CA PHE A 11 -9.41 -8.97 -14.69
C PHE A 11 -10.24 -8.14 -13.67
N LEU A 12 -11.25 -7.42 -14.16
CA LEU A 12 -12.11 -6.54 -13.36
C LEU A 12 -13.34 -7.25 -12.77
N SER A 13 -13.57 -8.52 -13.13
CA SER A 13 -14.80 -9.23 -12.77
C SER A 13 -14.53 -10.24 -11.64
N PRO A 14 -15.04 -10.01 -10.42
CA PRO A 14 -14.92 -10.96 -9.32
C PRO A 14 -15.60 -12.28 -9.65
N LYS A 15 -14.94 -13.40 -9.34
CA LYS A 15 -15.54 -14.75 -9.43
C LYS A 15 -16.21 -15.08 -8.10
N MET A 16 -17.45 -14.63 -7.92
CA MET A 16 -18.15 -14.69 -6.63
C MET A 16 -18.23 -16.09 -6.02
N GLU A 17 -18.63 -17.10 -6.82
CA GLU A 17 -18.75 -18.48 -6.32
C GLU A 17 -17.40 -19.02 -5.82
N LEU A 18 -16.33 -18.78 -6.59
CA LEU A 18 -14.96 -19.15 -6.20
C LEU A 18 -14.53 -18.42 -4.92
N MET A 19 -14.76 -17.11 -4.85
CA MET A 19 -14.40 -16.32 -3.67
C MET A 19 -15.17 -16.79 -2.42
N GLU A 20 -16.44 -17.16 -2.56
CA GLU A 20 -17.25 -17.67 -1.46
C GLU A 20 -16.72 -19.04 -0.98
N GLU A 21 -16.39 -19.94 -1.90
CA GLU A 21 -15.77 -21.22 -1.58
C GLU A 21 -14.41 -21.04 -0.88
N LEU A 22 -13.57 -20.15 -1.40
CA LEU A 22 -12.27 -19.85 -0.82
C LEU A 22 -12.39 -19.20 0.57
N HIS A 23 -13.36 -18.31 0.79
CA HIS A 23 -13.65 -17.78 2.13
C HIS A 23 -14.12 -18.85 3.11
N LYS A 24 -14.85 -19.86 2.66
CA LYS A 24 -15.28 -20.99 3.50
C LYS A 24 -14.12 -21.91 3.86
N THR A 25 -13.24 -22.19 2.90
CA THR A 25 -12.15 -23.18 3.06
C THR A 25 -10.87 -22.59 3.65
N GLN A 26 -10.63 -21.28 3.46
CA GLN A 26 -9.49 -20.49 3.95
C GLN A 26 -8.12 -21.20 3.79
N PRO A 27 -7.77 -21.67 2.57
CA PRO A 27 -6.57 -22.46 2.34
C PRO A 27 -5.26 -21.72 2.69
N TRP A 28 -5.25 -20.39 2.59
CA TRP A 28 -4.12 -19.54 2.98
C TRP A 28 -3.75 -19.64 4.48
N LYS A 29 -4.67 -20.02 5.36
CA LYS A 29 -4.35 -20.23 6.78
C LYS A 29 -3.45 -21.44 7.01
N LYS A 30 -3.50 -22.42 6.10
CA LYS A 30 -2.67 -23.64 6.16
C LYS A 30 -1.35 -23.48 5.42
N SER A 31 -1.32 -22.63 4.40
CA SER A 31 -0.14 -22.38 3.58
C SER A 31 0.26 -20.91 3.64
N PRO A 32 1.28 -20.54 4.44
CA PRO A 32 1.74 -19.16 4.57
C PRO A 32 2.22 -18.51 3.26
N ARG A 33 2.48 -19.32 2.22
CA ARG A 33 2.90 -18.89 0.87
C ARG A 33 1.81 -19.12 -0.18
N TYR A 34 0.55 -19.23 0.22
CA TYR A 34 -0.58 -19.56 -0.64
C TYR A 34 -0.75 -18.56 -1.79
N PHE A 35 -0.80 -17.26 -1.48
CA PHE A 35 -0.83 -16.22 -2.50
C PHE A 35 0.58 -16.00 -3.07
N GLN A 36 0.75 -16.29 -4.35
CA GLN A 36 2.03 -16.20 -5.06
C GLN A 36 2.09 -15.01 -6.00
N ARG A 37 0.95 -14.46 -6.39
CA ARG A 37 0.86 -13.36 -7.35
C ARG A 37 -0.04 -12.25 -6.84
N VAL A 38 0.37 -11.04 -7.18
CA VAL A 38 -0.46 -9.84 -7.03
C VAL A 38 -0.57 -9.20 -8.40
N LYS A 39 -1.80 -8.96 -8.85
CA LYS A 39 -2.05 -8.21 -10.06
C LYS A 39 -2.68 -6.87 -9.68
N VAL A 40 -2.10 -5.79 -10.17
CA VAL A 40 -2.57 -4.43 -9.88
C VAL A 40 -3.02 -3.81 -11.18
N SER A 41 -4.24 -3.30 -11.20
CA SER A 41 -4.77 -2.57 -12.36
C SER A 41 -3.95 -1.31 -12.60
N VAL A 42 -3.87 -0.87 -13.85
CA VAL A 42 -3.24 0.42 -14.18
C VAL A 42 -3.95 1.58 -13.46
N LEU A 43 -5.28 1.50 -13.29
CA LEU A 43 -6.05 2.50 -12.55
C LEU A 43 -5.61 2.58 -11.08
N ALA A 44 -5.54 1.44 -10.39
CA ALA A 44 -5.11 1.39 -9.00
C ALA A 44 -3.67 1.90 -8.84
N ALA A 45 -2.77 1.48 -9.73
CA ALA A 45 -1.38 1.93 -9.73
C ALA A 45 -1.28 3.45 -9.91
N LEU A 46 -2.06 4.03 -10.82
CA LEU A 46 -2.11 5.47 -11.04
C LEU A 46 -2.73 6.21 -9.85
N GLN A 47 -3.82 5.72 -9.27
CA GLN A 47 -4.45 6.31 -8.09
C GLN A 47 -3.49 6.37 -6.90
N MET A 48 -2.81 5.26 -6.60
CA MET A 48 -1.82 5.19 -5.54
C MET A 48 -0.63 6.13 -5.82
N MET A 49 -0.11 6.15 -7.05
CA MET A 49 1.01 7.01 -7.42
C MET A 49 0.64 8.51 -7.36
N ILE A 50 -0.55 8.89 -7.87
CA ILE A 50 -1.04 10.27 -7.81
C ILE A 50 -1.20 10.69 -6.36
N HIS A 51 -1.73 9.81 -5.50
CA HIS A 51 -1.85 10.11 -4.08
C HIS A 51 -0.49 10.25 -3.40
N ALA A 52 0.45 9.32 -3.64
CA ALA A 52 1.80 9.36 -3.10
C ALA A 52 2.55 10.65 -3.50
N LYS A 53 2.32 11.18 -4.71
CA LYS A 53 2.87 12.48 -5.12
C LYS A 53 2.33 13.66 -4.32
N ARG A 54 1.12 13.59 -3.76
CA ARG A 54 0.56 14.67 -2.95
C ARG A 54 1.26 14.81 -1.59
N GLY A 55 2.01 13.79 -1.17
CA GLY A 55 2.93 13.89 -0.04
C GLY A 55 4.18 14.74 -0.33
N SER A 56 4.35 15.26 -1.55
CA SER A 56 5.48 16.14 -1.86
C SER A 56 5.43 17.41 -1.00
N PRO A 57 6.58 17.89 -0.51
CA PRO A 57 6.64 19.13 0.25
C PRO A 57 6.07 20.28 -0.58
N ASN A 58 5.30 21.15 0.09
CA ASN A 58 4.80 22.35 -0.55
C ASN A 58 5.99 23.26 -0.90
N VAL A 59 6.29 23.40 -2.19
CA VAL A 59 7.14 24.50 -2.68
C VAL A 59 6.33 25.78 -2.57
N THR A 60 6.16 26.32 -1.36
CA THR A 60 5.78 27.73 -1.22
C THR A 60 7.00 28.55 -1.61
N CYS A 61 6.89 29.17 -2.78
CA CYS A 61 7.84 30.08 -3.41
C CYS A 61 8.57 30.96 -2.39
N SER A 62 9.88 30.77 -2.26
CA SER A 62 10.76 31.86 -1.87
C SER A 62 10.81 32.86 -3.04
N ASN A 63 9.90 33.86 -3.01
CA ASN A 63 10.17 35.28 -3.27
C ASN A 63 8.98 36.04 -3.91
N GLY A 64 8.48 37.06 -3.19
CA GLY A 64 8.22 38.37 -3.80
C GLY A 64 6.85 39.02 -3.56
N SER A 65 6.65 39.71 -2.41
CA SER A 65 6.23 41.13 -2.35
C SER A 65 5.84 41.55 -0.91
N GLY A 66 6.73 42.26 -0.22
CA GLY A 66 6.48 42.94 1.06
C GLY A 66 7.76 43.56 1.61
N VAL A 67 7.76 44.87 1.82
CA VAL A 67 8.93 45.74 2.07
C VAL A 67 9.44 45.65 3.52
N ALA A 68 10.78 45.63 3.68
CA ALA A 68 11.67 45.97 4.83
C ALA A 68 11.31 45.45 6.24
N GLU A 69 12.21 44.84 7.03
CA GLU A 69 13.33 45.52 7.70
C GLU A 69 14.42 44.55 8.21
N SER A 70 15.60 45.13 8.44
CA SER A 70 16.87 44.54 8.84
C SER A 70 16.90 43.85 10.22
N SER A 71 17.43 42.63 10.27
CA SER A 71 18.35 42.23 11.35
C SER A 71 19.27 41.10 10.87
N ALA A 72 20.58 41.32 11.01
CA ALA A 72 21.62 40.39 10.60
C ALA A 72 21.71 39.23 11.61
N ALA A 73 21.20 38.06 11.23
CA ALA A 73 21.59 36.79 11.79
C ALA A 73 22.12 35.92 10.64
N SER A 74 23.35 35.43 10.77
CA SER A 74 23.97 34.49 9.84
C SER A 74 23.20 33.17 9.85
N VAL A 75 22.17 33.07 9.01
CA VAL A 75 21.48 31.81 8.75
C VAL A 75 22.43 30.94 7.95
N ARG A 76 22.90 29.85 8.57
CA ARG A 76 23.58 28.78 7.85
C ARG A 76 22.58 28.27 6.79
N ASN A 77 22.96 28.34 5.51
CA ASN A 77 22.26 27.67 4.43
C ASN A 77 22.45 26.15 4.61
N GLU A 78 21.72 25.56 5.55
CA GLU A 78 21.41 24.13 5.50
C GLU A 78 20.42 23.94 4.35
N PRO A 79 20.65 23.00 3.40
CA PRO A 79 19.66 22.69 2.40
C PRO A 79 18.39 22.28 3.14
N SER A 80 17.31 23.05 2.97
CA SER A 80 16.00 22.69 3.49
C SER A 80 15.69 21.30 2.96
N ARG A 81 15.74 20.28 3.82
CA ARG A 81 15.25 18.96 3.46
C ARG A 81 13.78 19.18 3.10
N GLU A 82 13.51 18.93 1.84
CA GLU A 82 12.18 18.84 1.30
C GLU A 82 11.53 17.64 2.00
N ASN A 83 10.82 17.91 3.10
CA ASN A 83 10.21 16.88 3.93
C ASN A 83 8.96 16.34 3.22
N TRP A 84 9.10 15.15 2.60
CA TRP A 84 7.98 14.41 2.05
C TRP A 84 7.18 13.76 3.19
N PHE A 85 5.86 13.75 3.07
CA PHE A 85 4.97 13.05 3.97
C PHE A 85 4.58 11.69 3.40
N GLU A 86 4.50 10.68 4.27
CA GLU A 86 3.84 9.44 3.92
C GLU A 86 2.34 9.67 3.73
N VAL A 87 1.73 8.92 2.81
CA VAL A 87 0.28 8.87 2.65
C VAL A 87 -0.20 7.44 2.74
N MET A 88 -1.46 7.23 3.09
CA MET A 88 -2.07 5.91 3.06
C MET A 88 -3.47 5.91 2.47
N GLY A 89 -3.90 4.74 2.04
CA GLY A 89 -5.27 4.52 1.60
C GLY A 89 -5.62 3.04 1.58
N LEU A 90 -6.82 2.76 1.08
CA LEU A 90 -7.33 1.40 0.96
C LEU A 90 -7.41 0.98 -0.50
N MET A 91 -7.36 -0.33 -0.68
CA MET A 91 -7.40 -0.98 -1.98
C MET A 91 -8.68 -1.78 -2.11
N LEU A 92 -9.32 -1.65 -3.27
CA LEU A 92 -10.47 -2.44 -3.66
C LEU A 92 -10.05 -3.51 -4.66
N GLY A 93 -10.74 -4.64 -4.62
CA GLY A 93 -10.59 -5.68 -5.62
C GLY A 93 -11.14 -7.01 -5.13
N HIS A 94 -10.46 -8.07 -5.55
CA HIS A 94 -10.90 -9.44 -5.34
C HIS A 94 -9.69 -10.39 -5.31
N PHE A 95 -9.94 -11.69 -5.16
CA PHE A 95 -8.89 -12.70 -5.14
C PHE A 95 -9.37 -14.00 -5.79
N GLY A 96 -8.43 -14.72 -6.39
CA GLY A 96 -8.61 -16.07 -6.92
C GLY A 96 -7.95 -17.10 -6.03
N GLU A 97 -7.61 -18.24 -6.61
CA GLU A 97 -6.91 -19.31 -5.90
C GLU A 97 -5.57 -18.83 -5.34
N ASP A 98 -4.56 -18.57 -6.15
CA ASP A 98 -3.21 -18.20 -5.67
C ASP A 98 -2.82 -16.75 -5.98
N GLU A 99 -3.80 -15.91 -6.29
CA GLU A 99 -3.58 -14.51 -6.67
C GLU A 99 -4.55 -13.52 -6.01
N MET A 100 -4.00 -12.36 -5.63
CA MET A 100 -4.77 -11.20 -5.17
C MET A 100 -4.80 -10.14 -6.27
N ILE A 101 -5.97 -9.55 -6.50
CA ILE A 101 -6.22 -8.66 -7.62
C ILE A 101 -6.70 -7.32 -7.07
N VAL A 102 -5.92 -6.27 -7.32
CA VAL A 102 -6.23 -4.89 -6.94
C VAL A 102 -6.76 -4.16 -8.16
N THR A 103 -8.01 -3.72 -8.11
CA THR A 103 -8.70 -3.10 -9.24
C THR A 103 -8.76 -1.58 -9.15
N SER A 104 -8.87 -1.04 -7.93
CA SER A 104 -8.81 0.40 -7.67
C SER A 104 -8.29 0.68 -6.26
N ALA A 105 -7.96 1.93 -5.98
CA ALA A 105 -7.54 2.39 -4.67
C ALA A 105 -8.13 3.76 -4.36
N PHE A 106 -8.32 4.08 -3.08
CA PHE A 106 -8.77 5.39 -2.64
C PHE A 106 -7.95 5.89 -1.45
N ALA A 107 -7.73 7.21 -1.42
CA ALA A 107 -6.98 7.89 -0.38
C ALA A 107 -7.78 7.97 0.92
N LEU A 108 -7.11 7.82 2.06
CA LEU A 108 -7.69 8.14 3.37
C LEU A 108 -7.11 9.45 3.90
N PRO A 109 -7.92 10.29 4.58
CA PRO A 109 -7.41 11.46 5.29
C PRO A 109 -6.78 11.01 6.61
N VAL A 110 -5.45 10.93 6.67
CA VAL A 110 -4.71 10.34 7.80
C VAL A 110 -3.80 11.34 8.48
N ASP A 111 -3.45 11.07 9.73
CA ASP A 111 -2.38 11.79 10.41
C ASP A 111 -1.05 11.22 9.92
N ALA A 112 -0.25 12.05 9.26
CA ALA A 112 0.96 11.65 8.57
C ALA A 112 2.19 12.44 9.02
N SER A 113 3.33 11.76 9.01
CA SER A 113 4.66 12.30 9.20
C SER A 113 5.56 11.88 8.03
N GLU A 114 6.87 12.14 8.12
CA GLU A 114 7.83 11.69 7.11
C GLU A 114 8.06 10.17 7.09
N VAL A 115 7.76 9.48 8.19
CA VAL A 115 8.16 8.08 8.42
C VAL A 115 7.02 7.18 8.90
N GLU A 116 5.83 7.75 9.09
CA GLU A 116 4.68 7.02 9.60
C GLU A 116 3.38 7.75 9.26
N CYS A 117 2.33 6.98 9.01
CA CYS A 117 0.97 7.45 8.86
C CYS A 117 0.00 6.57 9.67
N SER A 118 -1.05 7.17 10.23
CA SER A 118 -2.02 6.46 11.08
C SER A 118 -3.45 6.97 10.84
N MET A 119 -4.42 6.05 10.94
CA MET A 119 -5.83 6.38 10.83
C MET A 119 -6.35 7.02 12.11
N ASN A 120 -7.10 8.11 11.97
CA ASN A 120 -7.84 8.78 13.04
C ASN A 120 -9.36 8.59 12.86
N ASP A 121 -10.16 9.20 13.74
CA ASP A 121 -11.63 9.09 13.70
C ASP A 121 -12.21 9.59 12.37
N ALA A 122 -11.65 10.66 11.80
CA ALA A 122 -12.07 11.17 10.50
C ALA A 122 -11.71 10.20 9.36
N SER A 123 -10.54 9.54 9.42
CA SER A 123 -10.16 8.48 8.49
C SER A 123 -11.16 7.32 8.52
N GLN A 124 -11.55 6.90 9.73
CA GLN A 124 -12.48 5.77 9.93
C GLN A 124 -13.89 6.10 9.42
N LEU A 125 -14.40 7.30 9.70
CA LEU A 125 -15.69 7.76 9.18
C LEU A 125 -15.69 7.81 7.65
N TYR A 126 -14.66 8.43 7.06
CA TYR A 126 -14.52 8.52 5.61
C TYR A 126 -14.41 7.13 4.96
N MET A 127 -13.66 6.21 5.56
CA MET A 127 -13.59 4.82 5.11
C MET A 127 -14.97 4.17 5.05
N LEU A 128 -15.75 4.28 6.13
CA LEU A 128 -17.10 3.69 6.19
C LEU A 128 -18.03 4.28 5.13
N ASP A 129 -18.05 5.61 5.00
CA ASP A 129 -18.88 6.29 4.01
C ASP A 129 -18.50 5.90 2.58
N PHE A 130 -17.19 5.83 2.29
CA PHE A 130 -16.70 5.45 0.97
C PHE A 130 -17.06 4.00 0.62
N LEU A 131 -16.83 3.06 1.54
CA LEU A 131 -17.14 1.64 1.31
C LEU A 131 -18.65 1.41 1.13
N GLN A 132 -19.49 2.09 1.92
CA GLN A 132 -20.95 2.01 1.75
C GLN A 132 -21.41 2.60 0.42
N TYR A 133 -20.85 3.75 0.03
CA TYR A 133 -21.13 4.35 -1.28
C TYR A 133 -20.72 3.41 -2.42
N HIS A 134 -19.53 2.82 -2.33
CA HIS A 134 -19.01 1.89 -3.33
C HIS A 134 -19.92 0.66 -3.49
N GLN A 135 -20.36 0.04 -2.39
CA GLN A 135 -21.29 -1.10 -2.40
C GLN A 135 -22.64 -0.76 -3.05
N ARG A 136 -23.18 0.45 -2.81
CA ARG A 136 -24.44 0.90 -3.43
C ARG A 136 -24.33 1.08 -4.95
N GLY A 137 -23.13 1.29 -5.47
CA GLY A 137 -22.85 1.34 -6.91
C GLY A 137 -23.00 0.01 -7.63
N GLY A 138 -23.30 -1.09 -6.91
CA GLY A 138 -23.49 -2.42 -7.48
C GLY A 138 -22.17 -3.15 -7.76
N THR A 139 -21.04 -2.66 -7.26
CA THR A 139 -19.76 -3.35 -7.37
C THR A 139 -19.74 -4.56 -6.45
N GLN A 140 -19.14 -5.64 -6.93
CA GLN A 140 -18.98 -6.88 -6.15
C GLN A 140 -17.57 -7.01 -5.55
N GLU A 141 -16.74 -6.00 -5.74
CA GLU A 141 -15.40 -5.91 -5.19
C GLU A 141 -15.44 -5.49 -3.72
N GLY A 142 -14.54 -6.07 -2.94
CA GLY A 142 -14.37 -5.76 -1.52
C GLY A 142 -13.10 -4.96 -1.27
N CYS A 143 -12.96 -4.46 -0.04
CA CYS A 143 -11.67 -3.99 0.44
C CYS A 143 -10.74 -5.20 0.60
N ILE A 144 -9.59 -5.16 -0.08
CA ILE A 144 -8.65 -6.30 -0.19
C ILE A 144 -7.31 -6.01 0.50
N GLY A 145 -7.15 -4.80 1.05
CA GLY A 145 -5.91 -4.38 1.66
C GLY A 145 -5.76 -2.88 1.77
N TRP A 146 -4.55 -2.46 2.11
CA TRP A 146 -4.14 -1.07 2.25
C TRP A 146 -2.87 -0.78 1.45
N TYR A 147 -2.61 0.49 1.20
CA TYR A 147 -1.33 0.94 0.65
C TYR A 147 -0.82 2.14 1.41
N HIS A 148 0.50 2.31 1.41
CA HIS A 148 1.15 3.53 1.85
C HIS A 148 2.37 3.86 0.98
N SER A 149 2.95 5.04 1.21
CA SER A 149 4.12 5.50 0.46
C SER A 149 5.37 5.59 1.33
N HIS A 150 6.51 5.21 0.75
CA HIS A 150 7.85 5.46 1.31
C HIS A 150 8.62 6.39 0.37
N PRO A 151 8.59 7.72 0.56
CA PRO A 151 9.21 8.66 -0.36
C PRO A 151 10.74 8.62 -0.29
N GLY A 152 11.39 7.96 -1.25
CA GLY A 152 12.86 7.94 -1.39
C GLY A 152 13.58 6.83 -0.62
N TYR A 153 12.86 5.98 0.12
CA TYR A 153 13.43 4.91 0.95
C TYR A 153 13.34 3.51 0.33
N THR A 154 12.87 3.40 -0.93
CA THR A 154 12.46 2.14 -1.57
C THR A 154 11.25 1.50 -0.90
N CYS A 155 10.66 0.48 -1.55
CA CYS A 155 9.50 -0.21 -1.01
C CYS A 155 9.92 -1.38 -0.08
N PHE A 156 9.60 -1.28 1.22
CA PHE A 156 9.72 -2.34 2.24
C PHE A 156 8.66 -2.15 3.34
N LEU A 157 8.57 -3.05 4.32
CA LEU A 157 7.71 -2.88 5.50
C LEU A 157 8.55 -2.52 6.73
N SER A 158 8.23 -1.41 7.38
CA SER A 158 8.74 -1.05 8.70
C SER A 158 8.23 -1.99 9.79
N GLY A 159 8.74 -1.88 11.03
CA GLY A 159 8.21 -2.64 12.16
C GLY A 159 6.73 -2.33 12.44
N THR A 160 6.34 -1.06 12.35
CA THR A 160 4.95 -0.62 12.47
C THR A 160 4.08 -1.17 11.34
N ASP A 161 4.60 -1.18 10.11
CA ASP A 161 3.88 -1.70 8.94
C ASP A 161 3.63 -3.20 9.09
N VAL A 162 4.61 -3.96 9.59
CA VAL A 162 4.48 -5.39 9.87
C VAL A 162 3.37 -5.64 10.90
N ASN A 163 3.36 -4.89 12.01
CA ASN A 163 2.34 -5.03 13.05
C ASN A 163 0.94 -4.69 12.51
N THR A 164 0.82 -3.60 11.76
CA THR A 164 -0.44 -3.17 11.13
C THR A 164 -0.94 -4.23 10.14
N GLN A 165 -0.04 -4.77 9.32
CA GLN A 165 -0.38 -5.81 8.36
C GLN A 165 -0.77 -7.13 9.04
N GLN A 166 -0.13 -7.51 10.15
CA GLN A 166 -0.51 -8.69 10.92
C GLN A 166 -1.90 -8.54 11.55
N LEU A 167 -2.21 -7.37 12.10
CA LEU A 167 -3.54 -7.07 12.64
C LEU A 167 -4.60 -7.14 11.55
N GLY A 168 -4.35 -6.50 10.40
CA GLY A 168 -5.24 -6.54 9.24
C GLY A 168 -5.45 -7.95 8.68
N GLN A 169 -4.37 -8.72 8.51
CA GLN A 169 -4.45 -10.13 8.08
C GLN A 169 -5.20 -11.01 9.08
N THR A 170 -5.19 -10.68 10.37
CA THR A 170 -5.94 -11.45 11.37
C THR A 170 -7.44 -11.13 11.31
N ALA A 171 -7.79 -9.86 11.11
CA ALA A 171 -9.18 -9.40 11.13
C ALA A 171 -9.92 -9.58 9.79
N HIS A 172 -9.23 -9.43 8.67
CA HIS A 172 -9.84 -9.24 7.35
C HIS A 172 -9.21 -10.10 6.24
N ASP A 173 -8.65 -11.27 6.58
CA ASP A 173 -7.99 -12.13 5.58
C ASP A 173 -8.96 -12.62 4.48
N PRO A 174 -8.61 -12.57 3.17
CA PRO A 174 -7.31 -12.17 2.59
C PRO A 174 -6.98 -10.67 2.67
N TRP A 175 -5.83 -10.31 3.28
CA TRP A 175 -5.38 -8.92 3.38
C TRP A 175 -4.00 -8.66 2.75
N LEU A 176 -3.88 -7.61 1.92
CA LEU A 176 -2.65 -7.22 1.22
C LEU A 176 -2.14 -5.84 1.66
N VAL A 177 -0.83 -5.63 1.65
CA VAL A 177 -0.23 -4.28 1.69
C VAL A 177 0.58 -3.99 0.43
N ILE A 178 0.43 -2.79 -0.14
CA ILE A 178 1.30 -2.28 -1.22
C ILE A 178 2.05 -1.04 -0.73
N VAL A 179 3.36 -1.00 -1.00
CA VAL A 179 4.20 0.18 -0.74
C VAL A 179 4.61 0.79 -2.07
N VAL A 180 4.50 2.12 -2.16
CA VAL A 180 4.86 2.90 -3.36
C VAL A 180 5.95 3.91 -3.02
N ASP A 181 7.01 3.98 -3.81
CA ASP A 181 8.02 5.04 -3.69
C ASP A 181 7.84 6.07 -4.81
N PRO A 182 7.23 7.24 -4.51
CA PRO A 182 6.99 8.26 -5.53
C PRO A 182 8.28 8.93 -6.01
N VAL A 183 9.26 9.12 -5.13
CA VAL A 183 10.52 9.83 -5.44
C VAL A 183 11.37 9.01 -6.39
N ARG A 184 11.51 7.71 -6.12
CA ARG A 184 12.21 6.77 -7.02
C ARG A 184 11.47 6.59 -8.33
N THR A 185 10.13 6.53 -8.28
CA THR A 185 9.33 6.43 -9.51
C THR A 185 9.54 7.61 -10.44
N ILE A 186 9.55 8.83 -9.89
CA ILE A 186 9.79 10.07 -10.66
C ILE A 186 11.22 10.10 -11.20
N SER A 187 12.22 9.82 -10.35
CA SER A 187 13.64 9.93 -10.73
C SER A 187 14.09 8.87 -11.74
N THR A 188 13.54 7.66 -11.67
CA THR A 188 13.93 6.56 -12.56
C THR A 188 13.04 6.41 -13.80
N GLY A 189 11.86 7.05 -13.80
CA GLY A 189 10.84 6.86 -14.83
C GLY A 189 10.20 5.46 -14.83
N LYS A 190 10.46 4.63 -13.80
CA LYS A 190 9.88 3.29 -13.63
C LYS A 190 9.11 3.23 -12.33
N LEU A 191 7.92 2.63 -12.35
CA LEU A 191 7.11 2.46 -11.14
C LEU A 191 7.86 1.62 -10.10
N ASP A 192 8.19 2.23 -8.96
CA ASP A 192 8.73 1.57 -7.78
C ASP A 192 7.58 1.29 -6.82
N MET A 193 7.09 0.05 -6.87
CA MET A 193 5.94 -0.44 -6.12
C MET A 193 6.18 -1.90 -5.77
N LYS A 194 5.88 -2.29 -4.53
CA LYS A 194 5.96 -3.69 -4.10
C LYS A 194 4.76 -4.08 -3.24
N ALA A 195 4.34 -5.32 -3.38
CA ALA A 195 3.24 -5.90 -2.64
C ALA A 195 3.77 -6.92 -1.63
N PHE A 196 3.18 -6.94 -0.43
CA PHE A 196 3.64 -7.78 0.67
C PHE A 196 2.48 -8.40 1.42
N ARG A 197 2.79 -9.52 2.06
CA ARG A 197 2.03 -10.16 3.13
C ARG A 197 3.01 -10.58 4.22
N THR A 198 2.57 -10.55 5.47
CA THR A 198 3.38 -10.98 6.61
C THR A 198 3.19 -12.47 6.87
N PHE A 199 4.25 -13.13 7.31
CA PHE A 199 4.16 -14.50 7.77
C PHE A 199 3.55 -14.56 9.18
N PRO A 200 2.76 -15.61 9.48
CA PRO A 200 2.32 -15.91 10.84
C PRO A 200 3.51 -16.13 11.80
N GLU A 201 3.36 -15.72 13.06
CA GLU A 201 4.44 -15.79 14.05
C GLU A 201 5.00 -17.20 14.25
N ASN A 202 4.13 -18.22 14.27
CA ASN A 202 4.52 -19.62 14.39
C ASN A 202 5.42 -20.07 13.23
N TYR A 203 5.10 -19.65 12.00
CA TYR A 203 5.92 -19.97 10.83
C TYR A 203 7.30 -19.29 10.90
N VAL A 204 7.36 -18.04 11.38
CA VAL A 204 8.62 -17.31 11.58
C VAL A 204 9.48 -18.01 12.64
N ALA A 205 8.89 -18.43 13.75
CA ALA A 205 9.59 -19.13 14.83
C ALA A 205 10.19 -20.47 14.36
N GLU A 206 9.45 -21.26 13.58
CA GLU A 206 9.93 -22.52 13.00
C GLU A 206 11.13 -22.31 12.06
N GLN A 207 11.08 -21.28 11.21
CA GLN A 207 12.16 -20.92 10.29
C GLN A 207 13.45 -20.51 11.04
N GLN A 208 13.30 -19.73 12.11
CA GLN A 208 14.44 -19.30 12.93
C GLN A 208 15.08 -20.47 13.70
N GLY A 209 14.26 -21.38 14.26
CA GLY A 209 14.75 -22.60 14.91
C GLY A 209 15.51 -23.53 13.96
N THR A 210 15.04 -23.65 12.71
CA THR A 210 15.71 -24.47 11.68
C THR A 210 17.06 -23.87 11.25
N SER A 211 17.15 -22.55 11.21
CA SER A 211 18.37 -21.83 10.83
C SER A 211 19.47 -21.94 11.90
N GLN A 212 19.11 -21.91 13.19
CA GLN A 212 20.06 -22.09 14.30
C GLN A 212 20.60 -23.52 14.39
N HIS A 213 19.81 -24.53 14.04
CA HIS A 213 20.27 -25.93 14.06
C HIS A 213 21.27 -26.26 12.94
N THR A 214 21.31 -25.45 11.88
CA THR A 214 22.24 -25.64 10.76
C THR A 214 23.60 -24.96 11.00
N GLN A 215 23.67 -23.95 11.88
CA GLN A 215 24.93 -23.28 12.26
C GLN A 215 25.73 -24.01 13.38
N GLY A 216 25.15 -25.03 14.01
CA GLY A 216 25.78 -25.79 15.10
C GLY A 216 26.55 -27.05 14.67
N LYS A 217 26.75 -27.29 13.37
CA LYS A 217 27.54 -28.42 12.85
C LYS A 217 28.77 -27.92 12.09
N HIS A 218 29.80 -27.53 12.83
CA HIS A 218 31.18 -27.44 12.37
C HIS A 218 32.08 -28.17 13.35
#